data_AF-A0A3B9WNX2-F1
#
_entry.id   AF-A0A3B9WNX2-F1
#
_cell.length_a   1.000
_cell.length_b   1.000
_cell.length_c   1.000
_cell.angle_alpha   90.00
_cell.angle_beta   90.00
_cell.angle_gamma   90.00
#
_symmetry.space_group_name_H-M   'P 1'
#
loop_
_entity.id
_entity.type
_entity.pdbx_description
1 polymer ?
#
loop_
_entity_poly.entity_id
_entity_poly.type
_entity_poly.pdbx_seq_one_letter_code
_entity_poly.pdbx_strand_id
1 'polypeptide(L)' 'MSLQDRRIQYETAGLERNNLQDDPFVQWNAWYEQAAAAGVAEPNAMSVATIATEIG' A
#
# COMPACT_ATOMS: atom_id res chain seq x y z
N MET A 1 5.43 0.15 -36.52
CA MET A 1 4.84 0.37 -35.18
C MET A 1 4.23 -0.95 -34.72
N SER A 2 4.89 -1.59 -33.77
CA SER A 2 4.55 -2.90 -33.20
C SER A 2 3.48 -2.75 -32.09
N LEU A 3 2.68 -3.79 -31.83
CA LEU A 3 1.78 -3.82 -30.66
C LEU A 3 2.54 -3.64 -29.33
N GLN A 4 3.83 -4.00 -29.31
CA GLN A 4 4.72 -3.83 -28.17
C GLN A 4 4.98 -2.35 -27.83
N ASP A 5 4.92 -1.45 -28.81
CA ASP A 5 5.13 0.00 -28.63
C ASP A 5 3.94 0.68 -27.93
N ARG A 6 2.80 -0.04 -27.79
CA ARG A 6 1.57 0.45 -27.13
C ARG A 6 1.49 0.06 -25.66
N ARG A 7 2.53 -0.58 -25.12
CA ARG A 7 2.60 -0.94 -23.70
C ARG A 7 2.81 0.35 -22.89
N ILE A 8 1.73 0.93 -22.41
CA ILE A 8 1.80 1.99 -21.41
C ILE A 8 2.25 1.34 -20.10
N GLN A 9 3.41 1.76 -19.61
CA GLN A 9 3.93 1.34 -18.32
C GLN A 9 3.12 2.08 -17.25
N TYR A 10 2.12 1.40 -16.68
CA TYR A 10 1.29 1.91 -15.59
C TYR A 10 1.94 1.75 -14.21
N GLU A 11 3.16 1.20 -14.16
CA GLU A 11 3.89 0.96 -12.93
C GLU A 11 4.50 2.27 -12.44
N THR A 12 3.93 2.84 -11.39
CA THR A 12 4.69 3.60 -10.39
C THR A 12 5.85 2.74 -9.90
N ALA A 13 6.94 3.37 -9.41
CA ALA A 13 8.12 2.67 -8.91
C ALA A 13 7.72 1.43 -8.08
N GLY A 14 8.12 0.25 -8.54
CA GLY A 14 7.73 -1.02 -7.93
C GLY A 14 8.21 -1.17 -6.49
N LEU A 15 7.70 -2.18 -5.78
CA LEU A 15 8.09 -2.47 -4.41
C LEU A 15 9.11 -3.61 -4.35
N GLU A 16 10.38 -3.27 -4.18
CA GLU A 16 11.46 -4.25 -3.98
C GLU A 16 11.84 -4.40 -2.51
N ARG A 17 12.33 -5.58 -2.13
CA ARG A 17 12.70 -5.86 -0.73
C ARG A 17 13.77 -4.91 -0.19
N ASN A 18 14.71 -4.49 -1.04
CA ASN A 18 15.78 -3.58 -0.68
C ASN A 18 15.28 -2.14 -0.41
N ASN A 19 14.04 -1.84 -0.79
CA ASN A 19 13.41 -0.53 -0.58
C ASN A 19 12.53 -0.50 0.67
N LEU A 20 12.48 -1.61 1.43
CA LEU A 20 11.70 -1.75 2.66
C LEU A 20 12.59 -1.59 3.88
N GLN A 21 12.03 -0.99 4.93
CA GLN A 21 12.61 -0.96 6.26
C GLN A 21 12.51 -2.35 6.90
N ASP A 22 13.50 -2.70 7.72
CA ASP A 22 13.51 -3.97 8.45
C ASP A 22 12.41 -4.03 9.52
N ASP A 23 12.13 -2.89 10.17
CA ASP A 23 11.05 -2.78 11.14
C ASP A 23 9.71 -2.48 10.43
N PRO A 24 8.71 -3.37 10.56
CA PRO A 24 7.41 -3.19 9.91
C PRO A 24 6.65 -1.96 10.41
N PHE A 25 6.85 -1.51 11.65
CA PHE A 25 6.20 -0.30 12.16
C PHE A 25 6.82 0.96 11.56
N VAL A 26 8.14 0.97 11.37
CA VAL A 26 8.83 2.07 10.67
C VAL A 26 8.37 2.12 9.20
N GLN A 27 8.25 0.96 8.55
CA GLN A 27 7.74 0.89 7.18
C GLN A 27 6.30 1.41 7.05
N TRP A 28 5.41 0.98 7.96
CA TRP A 28 4.02 1.43 7.99
C TRP A 28 3.94 2.95 8.20
N ASN A 29 4.69 3.50 9.15
CA ASN A 29 4.70 4.93 9.42
C ASN A 29 5.19 5.74 8.20
N ALA A 30 6.23 5.26 7.50
CA ALA A 30 6.73 5.90 6.29
C ALA A 30 5.64 5.98 5.20
N TRP A 31 4.86 4.91 4.99
CA TRP A 31 3.75 4.93 4.04
C TRP A 31 2.57 5.78 4.49
N TYR A 32 2.27 5.78 5.79
CA TYR A 32 1.23 6.65 6.35
C TYR A 32 1.53 8.13 6.10
N GLU A 33 2.77 8.57 6.38
CA GLU A 33 3.22 9.95 6.12
C GLU A 33 3.18 10.29 4.62
N GLN A 34 3.55 9.35 3.74
CA GLN A 34 3.43 9.54 2.29
C GLN A 34 1.98 9.71 1.85
N ALA A 35 1.05 8.92 2.37
CA ALA A 35 -0.38 9.03 2.07
C ALA A 35 -0.96 10.36 2.57
N ALA A 36 -0.58 10.78 3.78
CA ALA A 36 -0.97 12.07 4.34
C ALA A 36 -0.42 13.24 3.50
N ALA A 37 0.86 13.20 3.13
CA ALA A 37 1.49 14.22 2.29
C ALA A 37 0.90 14.29 0.86
N ALA A 38 0.44 13.15 0.33
CA ALA A 38 -0.25 13.08 -0.95
C ALA A 38 -1.72 13.55 -0.90
N GLY A 39 -2.23 13.90 0.29
CA GLY A 39 -3.61 14.36 0.47
C GLY A 39 -4.65 13.25 0.30
N VAL A 40 -4.28 11.99 0.57
CA VAL A 40 -5.22 10.87 0.59
C VAL A 40 -6.30 11.15 1.64
N ALA A 41 -7.57 10.93 1.28
CA ALA A 41 -8.67 11.10 2.21
C ALA A 41 -8.59 10.05 3.32
N GLU A 42 -8.70 10.50 4.57
CA GLU A 42 -8.75 9.64 5.77
C GLU A 42 -7.65 8.56 5.77
N PRO A 43 -6.35 8.92 5.73
CA PRO A 43 -5.24 7.96 5.64
C PRO A 43 -5.15 7.04 6.88
N ASN A 44 -5.86 7.40 7.95
CA ASN A 44 -6.00 6.64 9.18
C ASN A 44 -7.22 5.69 9.20
N ALA A 45 -8.09 5.71 8.19
CA ALA A 45 -9.25 4.84 8.13
C ALA A 45 -8.82 3.37 7.92
N MET A 46 -9.41 2.46 8.71
CA MET A 46 -9.10 1.03 8.67
C MET A 46 -10.39 0.20 8.74
N SER A 47 -10.43 -0.92 8.02
CA SER A 47 -11.50 -1.91 8.14
C SER A 47 -11.08 -3.00 9.12
N VAL A 48 -11.84 -3.15 10.20
CA VAL A 48 -11.59 -4.16 11.24
C VAL A 48 -12.63 -5.26 11.10
N ALA A 49 -12.18 -6.48 10.83
CA ALA A 49 -13.05 -7.65 10.76
C ALA A 49 -12.99 -8.43 12.08
N THR A 50 -14.15 -8.87 12.57
CA THR A 50 -14.29 -9.72 13.75
C THR A 50 -15.15 -10.93 13.41
N ILE A 51 -14.96 -12.03 14.16
CA ILE A 51 -15.83 -13.21 14.11
C ILE A 51 -16.44 -13.42 15.49
N ALA A 52 -17.71 -13.82 15.54
CA ALA A 52 -18.30 -14.29 16.77
C ALA A 52 -17.74 -15.67 17.11
N THR A 53 -17.53 -15.95 18.41
CA THR A 53 -17.34 -17.32 18.87
C THR A 53 -18.72 -17.98 18.82
N GLU A 54 -18.88 -19.11 18.10
CA GLU A 54 -20.14 -19.84 18.09
C GLU A 54 -20.58 -20.16 19.52
N ILE A 55 -21.82 -19.79 19.87
CA ILE A 55 -22.51 -20.31 21.04
C ILE A 55 -23.39 -21.44 20.53
N GLY A 56 -22.90 -22.67 20.68
CA GLY A 56 -23.70 -23.88 20.45
C GLY A 56 -24.81 -24.05 21.46
#